data_AF-A0A2A4LGQ2-F1
#
_entry.id   AF-A0A2A4LGQ2-F1
#
_cell.length_a   1.000
_cell.length_b   1.000
_cell.length_c   1.000
_cell.angle_alpha   90.00
_cell.angle_beta   90.00
_cell.angle_gamma   90.00
#
_symmetry.space_group_name_H-M   'P 1'
#
loop_
_entity.id
_entity.type
_entity.pdbx_description
1 polymer ?
#
loop_
_entity_poly.entity_id
_entity_poly.type
_entity_poly.pdbx_seq_one_letter_code
_entity_poly.pdbx_strand_id
1 'polypeptide(L)'
;MTTPPNAETLTHIIEGLLDFQAETENMTFSQLVILLEIGKYPAGVAYDDIAQTLNIQRNGIASTAKKYDSLVSRVVRIDRRVIFKLTPQGNLLISRFSNILSDK
;
A
#
# COMPACT_ATOMS: atom_id res chain seq x y z
N MET A 1 -14.72 19.91 18.70
CA MET A 1 -14.34 20.68 17.50
C MET A 1 -12.84 20.53 17.34
N THR A 2 -12.36 19.94 16.26
CA THR A 2 -10.92 19.88 15.97
C THR A 2 -10.52 21.17 15.29
N THR A 3 -9.50 21.84 15.79
CA THR A 3 -8.88 22.99 15.11
C THR A 3 -8.41 22.57 13.72
N PRO A 4 -8.60 23.41 12.69
CA PRO A 4 -8.05 23.14 11.37
C PRO A 4 -6.52 22.99 11.46
N PRO A 5 -5.91 22.08 10.68
CA PRO A 5 -4.45 21.97 10.62
C PRO A 5 -3.82 23.30 10.22
N ASN A 6 -2.72 23.66 10.89
CA ASN A 6 -2.00 24.89 10.62
C ASN A 6 -1.19 24.79 9.31
N ALA A 7 -0.63 25.91 8.85
CA ALA A 7 0.11 25.95 7.58
C ALA A 7 1.33 25.03 7.55
N GLU A 8 2.01 24.83 8.68
CA GLU A 8 3.19 23.96 8.81
C GLU A 8 2.82 22.48 8.68
N THR A 9 1.71 22.08 9.30
CA THR A 9 1.11 20.74 9.15
C THR A 9 0.70 20.49 7.70
N LEU A 10 0.09 21.48 7.04
CA LEU A 10 -0.31 21.35 5.63
C LEU A 10 0.90 21.19 4.69
N THR A 11 1.99 21.93 4.93
CA THR A 11 3.23 21.78 4.16
C THR A 11 3.83 20.39 4.33
N HIS A 12 3.93 19.87 5.56
CA HIS A 12 4.42 18.51 5.82
C HIS A 12 3.58 17.44 5.13
N ILE A 13 2.24 17.58 5.16
CA ILE A 13 1.34 16.64 4.48
C ILE A 13 1.58 16.68 2.96
N ILE A 14 1.73 17.86 2.37
CA ILE A 14 1.94 18.02 0.92
C ILE A 14 3.30 17.42 0.52
N GLU A 15 4.38 17.72 1.24
CA GLU A 15 5.72 17.16 0.98
C GLU A 15 5.71 15.63 1.08
N GLY A 16 5.10 15.07 2.13
CA GLY A 16 4.97 13.64 2.28
C GLY A 16 4.16 12.96 1.16
N LEU A 17 3.09 13.61 0.67
CA LEU A 17 2.32 13.12 -0.46
C LEU A 17 3.10 13.19 -1.78
N LEU A 18 3.94 14.21 -1.98
CA LEU A 18 4.80 14.34 -3.16
C LEU A 18 5.92 13.29 -3.17
N ASP A 19 6.59 13.08 -2.03
CA ASP A 19 7.61 12.04 -1.88
C ASP A 19 7.02 10.65 -2.13
N PHE A 20 5.82 10.40 -1.61
CA PHE A 20 5.08 9.18 -1.86
C PHE A 20 4.77 9.00 -3.36
N GLN A 21 4.33 10.06 -4.06
CA GLN A 21 4.08 9.99 -5.51
C GLN A 21 5.35 9.73 -6.33
N ALA A 22 6.48 10.30 -5.92
CA ALA A 22 7.78 10.10 -6.57
C ALA A 22 8.31 8.67 -6.40
N GLU A 23 8.17 8.09 -5.19
CA GLU A 23 8.63 6.72 -4.90
C GLU A 23 7.75 5.64 -5.56
N THR A 24 6.53 5.99 -5.95
CA THR A 24 5.52 5.02 -6.43
C THR A 24 5.18 5.11 -7.93
N GLU A 25 5.92 5.92 -8.69
CA GLU A 25 5.78 6.10 -10.15
C GLU A 25 4.31 6.30 -10.58
N ASN A 26 3.64 7.32 -10.04
CA ASN A 26 2.21 7.60 -10.30
C ASN A 26 1.29 6.41 -9.97
N MET A 27 1.46 5.84 -8.77
CA MET A 27 0.53 4.84 -8.25
C MET A 27 -0.87 5.41 -8.13
N THR A 28 -1.86 4.67 -8.64
CA THR A 28 -3.26 5.06 -8.47
C THR A 28 -3.72 4.80 -7.05
N PHE A 29 -4.75 5.51 -6.61
CA PHE A 29 -5.33 5.29 -5.27
C PHE A 29 -5.73 3.82 -5.05
N SER A 30 -6.31 3.16 -6.06
CA SER A 30 -6.67 1.74 -5.96
C SER A 30 -5.45 0.83 -5.77
N GLN A 31 -4.32 1.14 -6.39
CA GLN A 31 -3.07 0.38 -6.23
C GLN A 31 -2.50 0.57 -4.81
N LEU A 32 -2.57 1.81 -4.29
CA LEU A 32 -2.19 2.10 -2.91
C LEU A 32 -3.06 1.34 -1.91
N VAL A 33 -4.38 1.32 -2.11
CA VAL A 33 -5.31 0.56 -1.25
C VAL A 33 -4.96 -0.94 -1.24
N ILE A 34 -4.55 -1.51 -2.37
CA ILE A 34 -4.08 -2.90 -2.43
C ILE A 34 -2.82 -3.09 -1.57
N LEU A 35 -1.84 -2.19 -1.67
CA LEU A 35 -0.62 -2.28 -0.85
C LEU A 35 -0.91 -2.12 0.64
N LEU A 36 -1.80 -1.20 1.01
CA LEU A 36 -2.26 -1.03 2.38
C LEU A 36 -2.95 -2.29 2.90
N GLU A 37 -3.81 -2.91 2.09
CA GLU A 37 -4.46 -4.17 2.47
C GLU A 37 -3.44 -5.29 2.69
N ILE A 38 -2.43 -5.43 1.82
CA ILE A 38 -1.34 -6.40 2.02
C ILE A 38 -0.57 -6.10 3.32
N GLY A 39 -0.31 -4.83 3.61
CA GLY A 39 0.41 -4.37 4.80
C GLY A 39 -0.25 -4.72 6.13
N LYS A 40 -1.58 -4.95 6.14
CA LYS A 40 -2.29 -5.43 7.34
C LYS A 40 -1.89 -6.85 7.76
N TYR A 41 -1.26 -7.62 6.86
CA TYR A 41 -0.91 -9.02 7.08
C TYR A 41 0.60 -9.26 6.96
N PRO A 42 1.39 -9.12 8.04
CA PRO A 42 2.85 -9.33 8.01
C PRO A 42 3.28 -10.75 7.59
N ALA A 43 2.42 -11.74 7.82
CA ALA A 43 2.61 -13.13 7.38
C ALA A 43 2.30 -13.34 5.89
N GLY A 44 1.79 -12.32 5.21
CA GLY A 44 1.23 -12.36 3.88
C GLY A 44 -0.25 -12.73 3.86
N VAL A 45 -0.94 -12.35 2.78
CA VAL A 45 -2.37 -12.55 2.58
C VAL A 45 -2.61 -13.19 1.20
N ALA A 46 -3.63 -14.04 1.10
CA ALA A 46 -3.95 -14.64 -0.18
C ALA A 46 -4.53 -13.59 -1.12
N TYR A 47 -4.09 -13.64 -2.37
CA TYR A 47 -4.58 -12.77 -3.43
C TYR A 47 -6.12 -12.75 -3.56
N ASP A 48 -6.75 -13.91 -3.45
CA ASP A 48 -8.21 -14.03 -3.56
C ASP A 48 -8.92 -13.35 -2.38
N ASP A 49 -8.32 -13.39 -1.18
CA ASP A 49 -8.86 -12.74 0.01
C ASP A 49 -8.78 -11.21 -0.12
N ILE A 50 -7.69 -10.67 -0.68
CA ILE A 50 -7.58 -9.23 -0.99
C ILE A 50 -8.69 -8.80 -1.96
N ALA A 51 -8.91 -9.58 -3.03
CA ALA A 51 -9.93 -9.29 -4.03
C ALA A 51 -11.33 -9.23 -3.42
N GLN A 52 -11.63 -10.16 -2.51
CA GLN A 52 -12.89 -10.22 -1.78
C GLN A 52 -13.05 -9.03 -0.83
N THR A 53 -12.02 -8.73 -0.02
CA THR A 53 -12.06 -7.64 0.95
C THR A 53 -12.25 -6.27 0.28
N LEU A 54 -11.56 -6.03 -0.84
CA LEU A 54 -11.63 -4.76 -1.55
C LEU A 54 -12.77 -4.69 -2.57
N ASN A 55 -13.49 -5.80 -2.80
CA ASN A 55 -14.53 -5.93 -3.83
C ASN A 55 -14.05 -5.45 -5.22
N ILE A 56 -12.84 -5.88 -5.61
CA ILE A 56 -12.22 -5.52 -6.90
C ILE A 56 -11.93 -6.74 -7.76
N GLN A 57 -11.78 -6.52 -9.07
CA GLN A 57 -11.38 -7.58 -9.98
C GLN A 57 -9.96 -8.07 -9.66
N ARG A 58 -9.86 -9.39 -9.53
CA ARG A 58 -8.63 -10.18 -9.41
C ARG A 58 -7.50 -9.65 -10.32
N ASN A 59 -7.77 -9.43 -11.60
CA ASN A 59 -6.78 -8.96 -12.58
C ASN A 59 -6.08 -7.64 -12.16
N GLY A 60 -6.78 -6.73 -11.49
CA GLY A 60 -6.19 -5.48 -11.00
C GLY A 60 -5.12 -5.71 -9.93
N ILE A 61 -5.31 -6.69 -9.06
CA ILE A 61 -4.35 -6.99 -7.98
C ILE A 61 -3.11 -7.68 -8.54
N ALA A 62 -3.25 -8.63 -9.46
CA ALA A 62 -2.11 -9.32 -10.05
C ALA A 62 -1.21 -8.36 -10.86
N SER A 63 -1.82 -7.45 -11.64
CA SER A 63 -1.10 -6.40 -12.35
C SER A 63 -0.38 -5.44 -11.40
N THR A 64 -1.02 -5.09 -10.27
CA THR A 64 -0.43 -4.22 -9.24
C THR A 64 0.79 -4.88 -8.59
N ALA A 65 0.66 -6.13 -8.14
CA ALA A 65 1.77 -6.87 -7.54
C ALA A 65 2.93 -7.08 -8.52
N LYS A 66 2.65 -7.25 -9.82
CA LYS A 66 3.69 -7.34 -10.86
C LYS A 66 4.36 -5.99 -11.14
N LYS A 67 3.59 -4.90 -11.18
CA LYS A 67 4.12 -3.54 -11.40
C LYS A 67 5.02 -3.09 -10.24
N TYR A 68 4.66 -3.51 -9.02
CA TYR A 68 5.34 -3.12 -7.78
C TYR A 68 6.03 -4.32 -7.11
N ASP A 69 6.76 -5.12 -7.89
CA ASP A 69 7.45 -6.33 -7.41
C ASP A 69 8.57 -6.04 -6.39
N SER A 70 9.17 -4.85 -6.47
CA SER A 70 10.11 -4.32 -5.48
C SER A 70 9.45 -4.05 -4.12
N LEU A 71 8.15 -3.78 -4.09
CA LEU A 71 7.36 -3.49 -2.89
C LEU A 71 6.58 -4.72 -2.39
N VAL A 72 6.22 -5.63 -3.30
CA VAL A 72 5.39 -6.81 -3.02
C VAL A 72 6.08 -8.07 -3.48
N SER A 73 6.40 -8.94 -2.52
CA SER A 73 6.82 -10.31 -2.79
C SER A 73 5.61 -11.20 -3.10
N ARG A 74 5.76 -12.04 -4.12
CA ARG A 74 4.80 -13.08 -4.50
C ARG A 74 5.34 -14.44 -4.06
N VAL A 75 4.58 -15.14 -3.22
CA VAL A 75 4.91 -16.48 -2.74
C VAL A 75 3.83 -17.46 -3.19
N VAL A 76 4.20 -18.49 -3.93
CA VAL A 76 3.29 -19.60 -4.28
C VAL A 76 3.45 -20.68 -3.23
N ARG A 77 2.39 -20.99 -2.49
CA ARG A 77 2.36 -22.07 -1.51
C ARG A 77 2.11 -23.43 -2.17
N ILE A 78 2.40 -24.51 -1.42
CA ILE A 78 2.25 -25.91 -1.86
C ILE A 78 0.80 -26.22 -2.27
N ASP A 79 -0.18 -25.59 -1.64
CA ASP A 79 -1.61 -25.67 -1.95
C ASP A 79 -2.04 -24.84 -3.18
N ARG A 80 -1.07 -24.35 -3.97
CA ARG A 80 -1.25 -23.47 -5.14
C ARG A 80 -1.86 -22.10 -4.83
N ARG A 81 -1.99 -21.73 -3.55
CA ARG A 81 -2.41 -20.37 -3.21
C ARG A 81 -1.28 -19.38 -3.46
N VAL A 82 -1.63 -18.26 -4.10
CA VAL A 82 -0.73 -17.13 -4.28
C VAL A 82 -0.90 -16.21 -3.08
N ILE A 83 0.18 -16.05 -2.33
CA ILE A 83 0.26 -15.16 -1.17
C ILE A 83 1.10 -13.94 -1.55
N PHE A 84 0.60 -12.76 -1.21
CA PHE A 84 1.34 -11.52 -1.31
C PHE A 84 1.80 -11.05 0.05
N LYS A 85 3.01 -10.51 0.12
CA LYS A 85 3.62 -9.95 1.32
C LYS A 85 4.46 -8.74 0.95
N LEU A 86 4.41 -7.68 1.76
CA LEU A 86 5.29 -6.52 1.57
C LEU A 86 6.76 -6.92 1.74
N THR A 87 7.61 -6.44 0.84
CA THR A 87 9.06 -6.47 1.00
C THR A 87 9.48 -5.50 2.12
N PRO A 88 10.74 -5.51 2.57
CA PRO A 88 11.23 -4.48 3.49
C PRO A 88 10.98 -3.06 2.95
N GLN A 89 11.19 -2.83 1.65
CA GLN A 89 10.92 -1.54 1.00
C GLN A 89 9.42 -1.22 1.01
N GLY A 90 8.55 -2.18 0.70
CA GLY A 90 7.10 -1.99 0.77
C GLY A 90 6.62 -1.62 2.18
N ASN A 91 7.19 -2.23 3.23
CA ASN A 91 6.88 -1.88 4.61
C ASN A 91 7.32 -0.46 4.98
N LEU A 92 8.51 -0.03 4.53
CA LEU A 92 8.98 1.35 4.74
C LEU A 92 8.06 2.37 4.07
N LEU A 93 7.65 2.10 2.83
CA LEU A 93 6.73 2.97 2.08
C LEU A 93 5.40 3.14 2.83
N ILE A 94 4.78 2.04 3.25
CA ILE A 94 3.50 2.07 3.97
C ILE A 94 3.62 2.73 5.35
N SER A 95 4.76 2.58 6.02
CA SER A 95 5.02 3.23 7.31
C SER A 95 5.13 4.75 7.15
N ARG A 96 5.83 5.22 6.12
CA ARG A 96 5.91 6.65 5.78
C ARG A 96 4.53 7.22 5.47
N PHE A 97 3.75 6.54 4.64
CA PHE A 97 2.39 6.95 4.33
C PHE A 97 1.50 7.03 5.59
N SER A 98 1.60 6.04 6.48
CA SER A 98 0.84 6.04 7.73
C SER A 98 1.24 7.18 8.66
N ASN A 99 2.52 7.54 8.71
CA ASN A 99 3.01 8.66 9.51
C ASN A 99 2.51 10.01 8.98
N ILE A 100 2.50 10.20 7.66
CA ILE A 100 1.93 11.41 7.01
C ILE A 100 0.45 11.60 7.42
N LEU A 101 -0.31 10.51 7.53
CA LEU A 101 -1.72 10.55 7.93
C LEU A 101 -1.94 10.63 9.46
N SER A 102 -0.91 10.36 10.26
CA SER A 102 -1.01 10.24 11.71
C SER A 102 -0.49 11.46 12.47
N ASP A 103 0.17 12.42 11.81
CA ASP A 103 0.48 13.72 12.40
C ASP A 103 -0.83 14.46 12.72
N LYS A 104 -1.26 14.32 13.98
CA LYS A 104 -2.38 14.98 14.63
C LYS A 104 -1.87 15.88 15.74
#